data_AF-A0A850MC49-F1
#
_entry.id   AF-A0A850MC49-F1
#
_cell.length_a   1.000
_cell.length_b   1.000
_cell.length_c   1.000
_cell.angle_alpha   90.00
_cell.angle_beta   90.00
_cell.angle_gamma   90.00
#
_symmetry.space_group_name_H-M   'P 1'
#
loop_
_entity.id
_entity.type
_entity.pdbx_description
1 polymer ?
#
loop_
_entity_poly.entity_id
_entity_poly.type
_entity_poly.pdbx_seq_one_letter_code
_entity_poly.pdbx_strand_id
1 'polypeptide(L)'
;MEDKNESLKERILKEMTVDYSNALEKNFEIAKQMVQITKEGKINVLKKESLTVREQIQAYLIGKLYAKVAGLTDNEFVGNKEFEDELGLPGGSLRPQLKNLRDSNQISQKKSGNNVLHFMPLNLVERTLNDLKVKLK
;
A
#
# COMPACT_ATOMS: atom_id res chain seq x y z
N MET A 1 29.78 -10.63 -33.81
CA MET A 1 30.16 -11.60 -32.75
C MET A 1 30.57 -10.73 -31.60
N GLU A 2 29.94 -10.67 -30.44
CA GLU A 2 29.24 -11.68 -29.64
C GLU A 2 28.10 -11.00 -28.87
N ASP A 3 26.99 -11.71 -28.65
CA ASP A 3 26.18 -11.55 -27.44
C ASP A 3 25.23 -12.76 -27.37
N LYS A 4 25.78 -13.89 -26.95
CA LYS A 4 24.99 -15.09 -26.66
C LYS A 4 25.52 -15.73 -25.39
N ASN A 5 25.20 -15.10 -24.26
CA ASN A 5 24.88 -15.80 -23.01
C ASN A 5 24.37 -14.81 -21.96
N GLU A 6 23.44 -13.92 -22.32
CA GLU A 6 22.63 -13.28 -21.28
C GLU A 6 21.74 -14.38 -20.70
N SER A 7 21.98 -14.74 -19.45
CA SER A 7 21.29 -15.84 -18.78
C SER A 7 19.79 -15.53 -18.70
N LEU A 8 18.96 -16.58 -18.66
CA LEU A 8 17.51 -16.41 -18.44
C LEU A 8 17.23 -15.56 -17.19
N LYS A 9 18.07 -15.67 -16.16
CA LYS A 9 18.01 -14.86 -14.94
C LYS A 9 18.19 -13.36 -15.25
N GLU A 10 19.21 -12.99 -16.02
CA GLU A 10 19.47 -11.59 -16.39
C GLU A 10 18.36 -11.02 -17.27
N ARG A 11 17.88 -11.79 -18.24
CA ARG A 11 16.74 -11.38 -19.07
C ARG A 11 15.46 -11.19 -18.26
N ILE A 12 15.18 -12.07 -17.28
CA ILE A 12 14.05 -11.89 -16.36
C ILE A 12 14.23 -10.60 -15.53
N LEU A 13 15.42 -10.34 -14.99
CA LEU A 13 15.72 -9.13 -14.20
C LEU A 13 15.76 -7.84 -15.01
N LYS A 14 15.82 -7.92 -16.34
CA LYS A 14 15.91 -6.75 -17.22
C LYS A 14 14.60 -6.47 -17.94
N GLU A 15 13.92 -7.52 -18.40
CA GLU A 15 12.73 -7.42 -19.25
C GLU A 15 11.43 -7.71 -18.47
N MET A 16 11.48 -8.51 -17.40
CA MET A 16 10.28 -9.03 -16.72
C MET A 16 10.12 -8.58 -15.26
N THR A 17 11.12 -7.93 -14.66
CA THR A 17 10.97 -7.31 -13.34
C THR A 17 10.35 -5.94 -13.47
N VAL A 18 9.22 -5.76 -12.81
CA VAL A 18 8.68 -4.43 -12.53
C VAL A 18 9.50 -3.86 -11.38
N ASP A 19 10.24 -2.79 -11.64
CA ASP A 19 10.88 -2.05 -10.55
C ASP A 19 9.77 -1.54 -9.62
N TYR A 20 9.80 -2.01 -8.38
CA TYR A 20 8.84 -1.67 -7.33
C TYR A 20 8.73 -0.13 -7.19
N SER A 21 9.85 0.55 -7.43
CA SER A 21 9.98 2.01 -7.44
C SER A 21 9.23 2.63 -8.61
N ASN A 22 9.34 2.08 -9.83
CA ASN A 22 8.69 2.65 -11.02
C ASN A 22 7.16 2.68 -10.91
N ALA A 23 6.56 1.65 -10.31
CA ALA A 23 5.11 1.59 -10.13
C ALA A 23 4.60 2.65 -9.13
N LEU A 24 5.34 2.88 -8.05
CA LEU A 24 5.02 3.90 -7.05
C LEU A 24 5.36 5.31 -7.56
N GLU A 25 6.51 5.47 -8.21
CA GLU A 25 6.96 6.75 -8.78
C GLU A 25 5.95 7.31 -9.78
N LYS A 26 5.44 6.48 -10.71
CA LYS A 26 4.37 6.87 -11.65
C LYS A 26 3.14 7.45 -10.94
N ASN A 27 2.84 6.97 -9.74
CA ASN A 27 1.64 7.31 -8.98
C ASN A 27 1.90 8.34 -7.86
N PHE A 28 3.14 8.83 -7.73
CA PHE A 28 3.56 9.69 -6.63
C PHE A 28 2.72 10.97 -6.51
N GLU A 29 2.44 11.62 -7.65
CA GLU A 29 1.67 12.86 -7.71
C GLU A 29 0.24 12.72 -7.21
N ILE A 30 -0.37 11.54 -7.37
CA ILE A 30 -1.71 11.25 -6.84
C ILE A 30 -1.59 10.86 -5.37
N ALA A 31 -0.63 10.00 -5.02
CA ALA A 31 -0.44 9.53 -3.65
C ALA A 31 -0.17 10.67 -2.66
N LYS A 32 0.65 11.67 -3.02
CA LYS A 32 0.95 12.82 -2.15
C LYS A 32 -0.27 13.70 -1.82
N GLN A 33 -1.35 13.59 -2.60
CA GLN A 33 -2.62 14.27 -2.31
C GLN A 33 -3.49 13.52 -1.31
N MET A 34 -3.16 12.24 -1.04
CA MET A 34 -3.92 11.31 -0.20
C MET A 34 -3.24 11.04 1.13
N VAL A 35 -1.90 11.04 1.16
CA VAL A 35 -1.13 10.69 2.34
C VAL A 35 0.05 11.64 2.56
N GLN A 36 0.39 11.84 3.82
CA GLN A 36 1.65 12.42 4.26
C GLN A 36 2.41 11.40 5.10
N ILE A 37 3.73 11.42 4.98
CA ILE A 37 4.62 10.52 5.72
C ILE A 37 5.53 11.39 6.56
N THR A 38 5.51 11.18 7.87
CA THR A 38 6.42 11.88 8.79
C THR A 38 7.84 11.32 8.66
N LYS A 39 8.84 12.06 9.15
CA LYS A 39 10.23 11.56 9.20
C LYS A 39 10.41 10.32 10.10
N GLU A 40 9.43 10.04 10.95
CA GLU A 40 9.38 8.84 11.81
C GLU A 40 8.66 7.66 11.13
N GLY A 41 8.23 7.81 9.87
CA GLY A 41 7.53 6.75 9.14
C GLY A 41 6.03 6.62 9.45
N LYS A 42 5.47 7.50 10.29
CA LYS A 42 4.01 7.54 10.52
C LYS A 42 3.27 8.07 9.29
N ILE A 43 2.13 7.46 9.00
CA ILE A 43 1.28 7.80 7.85
C ILE A 43 0.08 8.62 8.32
N ASN A 44 -0.08 9.81 7.77
CA ASN A 44 -1.26 10.63 7.95
C ASN A 44 -2.12 10.58 6.68
N VAL A 45 -3.36 10.09 6.79
CA VAL A 45 -4.32 10.07 5.68
C VAL A 45 -4.99 11.45 5.57
N LEU A 46 -4.79 12.11 4.45
CA LEU A 46 -5.35 13.44 4.18
C LEU A 46 -6.85 13.35 3.88
N LYS A 47 -7.60 14.39 4.26
CA LYS A 47 -9.06 14.50 4.07
C LYS A 47 -9.83 13.27 4.57
N LYS A 48 -9.39 12.70 5.69
CA LYS A 48 -9.91 11.45 6.26
C LYS A 48 -11.44 11.47 6.43
N GLU A 49 -12.00 12.61 6.78
CA GLU A 49 -13.43 12.89 6.93
C GLU A 49 -14.23 12.74 5.62
N SER A 50 -13.59 12.89 4.47
CA SER A 50 -14.20 12.72 3.14
C SER A 50 -14.13 11.27 2.65
N LEU A 51 -13.41 10.39 3.36
CA LEU A 51 -13.16 9.01 2.98
C LEU A 51 -13.96 8.05 3.86
N THR A 52 -14.51 7.01 3.27
CA THR A 52 -15.05 5.87 4.00
C THR A 52 -13.94 5.12 4.74
N VAL A 53 -14.31 4.34 5.75
CA VAL A 53 -13.33 3.52 6.52
C VAL A 53 -12.49 2.63 5.60
N ARG A 54 -13.09 2.06 4.54
CA ARG A 54 -12.37 1.21 3.56
C ARG A 54 -11.31 2.00 2.80
N GLU A 55 -11.68 3.19 2.35
CA GLU A 55 -10.80 4.10 1.60
C GLU A 55 -9.66 4.61 2.49
N GLN A 56 -9.94 4.92 3.76
CA GLN A 56 -8.90 5.28 4.74
C GLN A 56 -7.88 4.14 4.94
N ILE A 57 -8.35 2.89 5.08
CA ILE A 57 -7.46 1.72 5.18
C ILE A 57 -6.60 1.58 3.93
N GLN A 58 -7.20 1.71 2.74
CA GLN A 58 -6.48 1.60 1.47
C GLN A 58 -5.42 2.69 1.32
N ALA A 59 -5.78 3.95 1.60
CA ALA A 59 -4.84 5.08 1.57
C ALA A 59 -3.68 4.86 2.56
N TYR A 60 -3.99 4.42 3.78
CA TYR A 60 -2.98 4.12 4.80
C TYR A 60 -1.99 3.05 4.33
N LEU A 61 -2.48 1.93 3.79
CA LEU A 61 -1.65 0.85 3.25
C LEU A 61 -0.77 1.32 2.09
N ILE A 62 -1.28 2.20 1.22
CA ILE A 62 -0.46 2.81 0.16
C ILE A 62 0.63 3.68 0.78
N GLY A 63 0.32 4.49 1.80
CA GLY A 63 1.34 5.26 2.53
C GLY A 63 2.45 4.39 3.11
N LYS A 64 2.13 3.21 3.66
CA LYS A 64 3.12 2.25 4.17
C LYS A 64 4.04 1.69 3.08
N LEU A 65 3.55 1.50 1.86
CA LEU A 65 4.41 1.13 0.73
C LEU A 65 5.45 2.22 0.45
N TYR A 66 5.01 3.48 0.38
CA TYR A 66 5.92 4.61 0.16
C TYR A 66 6.89 4.80 1.33
N ALA A 67 6.45 4.63 2.57
CA ALA A 67 7.32 4.75 3.74
C ALA A 67 8.43 3.68 3.75
N LYS A 68 8.10 2.45 3.34
CA LYS A 68 9.10 1.39 3.15
C LYS A 68 10.11 1.75 2.07
N VAL A 69 9.66 2.21 0.91
CA VAL A 69 10.56 2.61 -0.19
C VAL A 69 11.47 3.78 0.22
N ALA A 70 10.95 4.71 1.01
CA ALA A 70 11.73 5.82 1.56
C ALA A 70 12.67 5.41 2.72
N GLY A 71 12.67 4.13 3.13
CA GLY A 71 13.49 3.64 4.24
C GLY A 71 13.06 4.15 5.62
N LEU A 72 11.83 4.64 5.75
CA LEU A 72 11.28 5.18 7.01
C LEU A 72 10.63 4.10 7.89
N THR A 73 10.34 2.94 7.30
CA THR A 73 9.80 1.77 8.00
C THR A 73 10.40 0.50 7.41
N ASP A 74 10.66 -0.51 8.25
CA ASP A 74 11.26 -1.77 7.80
C ASP A 74 10.37 -2.56 6.82
N ASN A 75 9.05 -2.36 6.90
CA ASN A 75 8.10 -3.07 6.07
C ASN A 75 6.77 -2.32 5.87
N GLU A 76 6.04 -2.75 4.84
CA GLU A 76 4.76 -2.22 4.37
C GLU A 76 3.55 -2.87 5.06
N PHE A 77 3.77 -3.84 5.94
CA PHE A 77 2.72 -4.64 6.52
C PHE A 77 2.13 -3.95 7.75
N VAL A 78 0.80 -4.02 7.88
CA VAL A 78 0.07 -3.32 8.95
C VAL A 78 -0.74 -4.32 9.77
N GLY A 79 -0.61 -4.25 11.09
CA GLY A 79 -1.41 -5.04 12.01
C GLY A 79 -2.75 -4.39 12.34
N ASN A 80 -3.70 -5.16 12.86
CA ASN A 80 -4.99 -4.60 13.30
C ASN A 80 -4.81 -3.48 14.34
N LYS A 81 -3.89 -3.65 15.29
CA LYS A 81 -3.63 -2.65 16.34
C LYS A 81 -3.12 -1.32 15.77
N GLU A 82 -2.22 -1.37 14.78
CA GLU A 82 -1.72 -0.16 14.11
C GLU A 82 -2.86 0.58 13.39
N PHE A 83 -3.79 -0.12 12.75
CA PHE A 83 -4.99 0.54 12.21
C PHE A 83 -5.88 1.16 13.29
N GLU A 84 -6.07 0.47 14.42
CA GLU A 84 -6.87 1.00 15.53
C GLU A 84 -6.24 2.28 16.10
N ASP A 85 -4.92 2.27 16.30
CA ASP A 85 -4.16 3.38 16.88
C ASP A 85 -4.04 4.56 15.91
N GLU A 86 -3.68 4.32 14.65
CA GLU A 86 -3.34 5.38 13.67
C GLU A 86 -4.58 5.88 12.91
N LEU A 87 -5.56 5.01 12.64
CA LEU A 87 -6.82 5.41 12.03
C LEU A 87 -7.93 5.67 13.06
N GLY A 88 -7.70 5.46 14.36
CA GLY A 88 -8.71 5.69 15.39
C GLY A 88 -9.98 4.86 15.18
N LEU A 89 -9.86 3.71 14.51
CA LEU A 89 -10.98 2.86 14.14
C LEU A 89 -11.21 1.84 15.26
N PRO A 90 -12.40 1.76 15.87
CA PRO A 90 -12.65 0.74 16.88
C PRO A 90 -12.63 -0.65 16.24
N GLY A 91 -12.01 -1.64 16.91
CA GLY A 91 -11.76 -2.97 16.36
C GLY A 91 -13.01 -3.71 15.85
N GLY A 92 -14.17 -3.47 16.47
CA GLY A 92 -15.46 -4.02 16.02
C GLY A 92 -15.91 -3.50 14.65
N SER A 93 -15.49 -2.29 14.27
CA SER A 93 -15.75 -1.69 12.96
C SER A 93 -14.66 -2.03 11.93
N LEU A 94 -13.40 -2.13 12.38
CA LEU A 94 -12.24 -2.37 11.51
C LEU A 94 -12.27 -3.78 10.89
N ARG A 95 -12.50 -4.81 11.69
CA ARG A 95 -12.38 -6.22 11.25
C ARG A 95 -13.34 -6.57 10.11
N PRO A 96 -14.64 -6.19 10.14
CA PRO A 96 -15.52 -6.39 8.99
C PRO A 96 -15.03 -5.69 7.73
N GLN A 97 -14.50 -4.47 7.83
CA GLN A 97 -14.00 -3.73 6.67
C GLN A 97 -12.75 -4.38 6.06
N LEU A 98 -11.80 -4.81 6.89
CA LEU A 98 -10.65 -5.58 6.44
C LEU A 98 -11.06 -6.90 5.78
N LYS A 99 -12.07 -7.60 6.32
CA LYS A 99 -12.62 -8.81 5.67
C LYS A 99 -13.19 -8.48 4.29
N ASN A 100 -14.05 -7.47 4.21
CA ASN A 100 -14.67 -7.08 2.94
C ASN A 100 -13.63 -6.69 1.89
N LEU A 101 -12.60 -5.92 2.27
CA LEU A 101 -11.51 -5.53 1.37
C LEU A 101 -10.70 -6.73 0.87
N ARG A 102 -10.54 -7.79 1.67
CA ARG A 102 -9.87 -9.03 1.21
C ARG A 102 -10.76 -9.84 0.29
N ASP A 103 -12.04 -10.00 0.66
CA ASP A 103 -13.00 -10.77 -0.14
C ASP A 103 -13.23 -10.14 -1.52
N SER A 104 -13.10 -8.81 -1.62
CA SER A 104 -13.15 -8.07 -2.88
C SER A 104 -11.80 -7.97 -3.62
N ASN A 105 -10.76 -8.66 -3.15
CA ASN A 105 -9.39 -8.61 -3.67
C ASN A 105 -8.81 -7.18 -3.77
N GLN A 106 -9.17 -6.29 -2.84
CA GLN A 106 -8.67 -4.91 -2.79
C GLN A 106 -7.43 -4.77 -1.90
N ILE A 107 -7.22 -5.68 -0.95
CA ILE A 107 -6.00 -5.79 -0.14
C ILE A 107 -5.63 -7.26 0.03
N SER A 108 -4.41 -7.53 0.50
CA SER A 108 -3.95 -8.89 0.84
C SER A 108 -3.56 -8.98 2.31
N GLN A 109 -3.50 -10.21 2.82
CA GLN A 109 -3.00 -10.49 4.16
C GLN A 109 -1.93 -11.57 4.14
N LYS A 110 -1.08 -11.56 5.15
CA LYS A 110 -0.18 -12.66 5.49
C LYS A 110 -0.27 -12.98 6.98
N LYS A 111 -0.08 -14.25 7.33
CA LYS A 111 0.06 -14.67 8.73
C LYS A 111 1.53 -14.52 9.13
N SER A 112 1.76 -13.96 10.31
CA SER A 112 3.08 -13.85 10.94
C SER A 112 2.96 -14.32 12.39
N GLY A 113 3.26 -15.60 12.63
CA GLY A 113 2.94 -16.25 13.91
C GLY A 113 1.44 -16.16 14.23
N ASN A 114 1.12 -15.63 15.40
CA ASN A 114 -0.27 -15.42 15.85
C ASN A 114 -0.91 -14.12 15.31
N ASN A 115 -0.15 -13.32 14.56
CA ASN A 115 -0.62 -12.04 14.04
C ASN A 115 -1.06 -12.15 12.57
N VAL A 116 -2.07 -11.36 12.22
CA VAL A 116 -2.48 -11.14 10.83
C VAL A 116 -2.00 -9.75 10.43
N LEU A 117 -1.25 -9.69 9.34
CA LEU A 117 -0.76 -8.45 8.77
C LEU A 117 -1.37 -8.22 7.40
N HIS A 118 -1.73 -7.00 7.09
CA HIS A 118 -2.36 -6.59 5.84
C HIS A 118 -1.42 -5.73 5.02
N PHE A 119 -1.54 -5.79 3.69
CA PHE A 119 -0.75 -4.97 2.78
C PHE A 119 -1.52 -4.67 1.50
N MET A 120 -1.10 -3.61 0.80
CA MET A 120 -1.59 -3.27 -0.53
C MET A 120 -0.73 -3.97 -1.60
N PRO A 121 -1.30 -4.87 -2.42
CA PRO A 121 -0.63 -5.40 -3.59
C PRO A 121 -0.30 -4.28 -4.59
N LEU A 122 0.93 -4.27 -5.14
CA LEU A 122 1.38 -3.22 -6.05
C LEU A 122 0.48 -3.01 -7.27
N ASN A 123 0.01 -4.11 -7.86
CA ASN A 123 -0.85 -4.08 -9.04
C ASN A 123 -2.20 -3.39 -8.78
N LEU A 124 -2.58 -3.16 -7.52
CA LEU A 124 -3.81 -2.47 -7.14
C LEU A 124 -3.60 -1.00 -6.79
N VAL A 125 -2.36 -0.54 -6.64
CA VAL A 125 -2.05 0.84 -6.19
C VAL A 125 -2.63 1.88 -7.14
N GLU A 126 -2.36 1.77 -8.45
CA GLU A 126 -2.79 2.74 -9.45
C GLU A 126 -4.33 2.86 -9.50
N ARG A 127 -5.03 1.71 -9.58
CA ARG A 127 -6.49 1.69 -9.58
C ARG A 127 -7.05 2.33 -8.31
N THR A 128 -6.52 1.93 -7.15
CA THR A 128 -7.01 2.41 -5.84
C THR A 128 -6.81 3.92 -5.71
N LEU A 129 -5.66 4.45 -6.11
CA LEU A 129 -5.40 5.89 -6.08
C LEU A 129 -6.32 6.67 -7.02
N ASN A 130 -6.61 6.13 -8.20
CA ASN A 130 -7.57 6.75 -9.12
C ASN A 130 -8.99 6.77 -8.55
N ASP A 131 -9.44 5.67 -7.93
CA ASP A 131 -10.75 5.57 -7.28
C ASP A 131 -10.86 6.61 -6.13
N LEU A 132 -9.81 6.73 -5.30
CA LEU A 132 -9.74 7.73 -4.23
C LEU A 132 -9.74 9.17 -4.77
N LYS A 133 -9.03 9.42 -5.87
CA LYS A 133 -8.94 10.75 -6.49
C LYS A 133 -10.30 11.25 -6.98
N VAL A 134 -11.16 10.37 -7.49
CA VAL A 134 -12.51 10.74 -7.93
C VAL A 134 -13.36 11.23 -6.76
N LYS A 135 -13.12 10.74 -5.53
CA LYS A 135 -13.88 11.10 -4.33
C LYS A 135 -13.48 12.43 -3.70
N LEU A 136 -12.24 12.87 -3.92
CA LEU A 136 -11.69 14.10 -3.33
C LEU A 136 -11.81 15.34 -4.23
N LYS A 137 -12.43 15.19 -5.41
CA LYS A 137 -12.84 16.28 -6.31
C LYS A 137 -14.27 16.71 -5.99
#